data_AF-I1U3C2-F1
#
_entry.id   AF-I1U3C2-F1
#
_cell.length_a   1.000
_cell.length_b   1.000
_cell.length_c   1.000
_cell.angle_alpha   90.00
_cell.angle_beta   90.00
_cell.angle_gamma   90.00
#
_symmetry.space_group_name_H-M   'P 1'
#
loop_
_entity.id
_entity.type
_entity.pdbx_description
1 polymer ?
#
loop_
_entity_poly.entity_id
_entity_poly.type
_entity_poly.pdbx_seq_one_letter_code
_entity_poly.pdbx_strand_id
1 'polypeptide(L)'
;MPDQQLSLSEYLETVQEIVKIAFGDPVWVKAEIRSLNTKSGHCYLELAEKEEGTDKVIASCKGTIWKSTAAKLLYKFQNESGMELSKDLNILIKVKASFSPQYGFSVNIEDIDSSFTLGDLARRYQQIVKQLTEDGLIDKNKKLPTPFDINKVLVIAPEQAAGLGDFRKDADILYKAGVCEF
;
A
#
# COMPACT_ATOMS: atom_id res chain seq x y z
N MET A 1 19.17 -20.12 41.82
CA MET A 1 19.56 -20.90 40.63
C MET A 1 20.58 -20.08 39.88
N PRO A 2 21.67 -20.66 39.35
CA PRO A 2 22.61 -19.88 38.54
C PRO A 2 21.87 -19.29 37.34
N ASP A 3 22.24 -18.07 36.93
CA ASP A 3 21.65 -17.42 35.75
C ASP A 3 21.89 -18.30 34.53
N GLN A 4 20.79 -18.66 33.85
CA GLN A 4 20.84 -19.53 32.69
C GLN A 4 21.52 -18.80 31.51
N GLN A 5 22.60 -19.37 30.99
CA GLN A 5 23.28 -18.89 29.79
C GLN A 5 22.83 -19.70 28.58
N LEU A 6 22.31 -19.01 27.56
CA LEU A 6 21.91 -19.59 26.28
C LEU A 6 22.71 -18.93 25.16
N SER A 7 23.02 -19.69 24.12
CA SER A 7 23.43 -19.11 22.84
C SER A 7 22.26 -18.34 22.21
N LEU A 8 22.58 -17.39 21.32
CA LEU A 8 21.57 -16.64 20.58
C LEU A 8 20.64 -17.55 19.76
N SER A 9 21.18 -18.61 19.16
CA SER A 9 20.39 -19.59 18.41
C SER A 9 19.40 -20.32 19.28
N GLU A 10 19.80 -20.82 20.47
CA GLU A 10 18.90 -21.52 21.39
C GLU A 10 17.76 -20.60 21.86
N TYR A 11 18.07 -19.34 22.17
CA TYR A 11 17.06 -18.36 22.56
C TYR A 11 16.06 -18.08 21.42
N LEU A 12 16.56 -17.88 20.20
CA LEU A 12 15.71 -17.57 19.04
C LEU A 12 14.91 -18.79 18.53
N GLU A 13 15.45 -20.00 18.64
CA GLU A 13 14.72 -21.25 18.38
C GLU A 13 13.57 -21.41 19.37
N THR A 14 13.79 -21.10 20.65
CA THR A 14 12.71 -21.08 21.65
C THR A 14 11.60 -20.08 21.27
N VAL A 15 11.97 -18.87 20.84
CA VAL A 15 11.00 -17.87 20.35
C VAL A 15 10.24 -18.40 19.13
N GLN A 16 10.94 -19.04 18.19
CA GLN A 16 10.33 -19.64 17.00
C GLN A 16 9.27 -20.69 17.36
N GLU A 17 9.58 -21.59 18.30
CA GLU A 17 8.66 -22.62 18.77
C GLU A 17 7.42 -22.00 19.43
N ILE A 18 7.61 -21.01 20.30
CA ILE A 18 6.50 -20.30 20.96
C ILE A 18 5.59 -19.65 19.91
N VAL A 19 6.16 -18.95 18.92
CA VAL A 19 5.36 -18.32 17.85
C VAL A 19 4.59 -19.39 17.08
N LYS A 20 5.22 -20.51 16.74
CA LYS A 20 4.59 -21.60 15.99
C LYS A 20 3.44 -22.25 16.76
N ILE A 21 3.59 -22.42 18.07
CA ILE A 21 2.56 -23.00 18.95
C ILE A 21 1.41 -22.01 19.17
N ALA A 22 1.72 -20.76 19.50
CA ALA A 22 0.71 -19.76 19.85
C ALA A 22 -0.08 -19.24 18.63
N PHE A 23 0.55 -19.20 17.46
CA PHE A 23 -0.02 -18.64 16.22
C PHE A 23 -0.07 -19.68 15.10
N GLY A 24 -0.43 -20.93 15.46
CA GLY A 24 -0.53 -22.04 14.53
C GLY A 24 -1.63 -21.90 13.49
N ASP A 25 -2.70 -21.17 13.81
CA ASP A 25 -3.84 -20.95 12.93
C ASP A 25 -3.77 -19.59 12.23
N PRO A 26 -4.12 -19.53 10.94
CA PRO A 26 -4.12 -18.29 10.19
C PRO A 26 -5.32 -17.40 10.55
N VAL A 27 -5.08 -16.08 10.69
CA VAL A 27 -6.07 -15.07 11.09
C VAL A 27 -6.19 -13.95 10.07
N TRP A 28 -7.35 -13.30 10.01
CA TRP A 28 -7.57 -12.15 9.13
C TRP A 28 -7.07 -10.86 9.79
N VAL A 29 -6.25 -10.09 9.07
CA VAL A 29 -5.62 -8.85 9.53
C VAL A 29 -5.79 -7.76 8.47
N LYS A 30 -6.07 -6.54 8.91
CA LYS A 30 -6.08 -5.35 8.04
C LYS A 30 -4.67 -4.76 7.98
N ALA A 31 -4.21 -4.41 6.80
CA ALA A 31 -2.93 -3.75 6.61
C ALA A 31 -2.92 -2.90 5.33
N GLU A 32 -1.99 -1.96 5.27
CA GLU A 32 -1.61 -1.20 4.08
C GLU A 32 -0.34 -1.80 3.47
N ILE A 33 -0.28 -1.90 2.14
CA ILE A 33 0.94 -2.31 1.43
C ILE A 33 1.86 -1.11 1.26
N ARG A 34 2.99 -1.09 1.96
CA ARG A 34 4.03 -0.06 1.78
C ARG A 34 4.94 -0.32 0.59
N SER A 35 5.22 -1.58 0.32
CA SER A 35 5.98 -2.00 -0.84
C SER A 35 5.63 -3.44 -1.18
N LEU A 36 5.78 -3.79 -2.45
CA LEU A 36 5.69 -5.17 -2.91
C LEU A 36 6.75 -5.43 -3.97
N ASN A 37 7.28 -6.65 -4.01
CA ASN A 37 8.21 -7.09 -5.03
C ASN A 37 8.03 -8.58 -5.29
N THR A 38 8.23 -9.00 -6.53
CA THR A 38 8.18 -10.41 -6.92
C THR A 38 9.59 -10.91 -7.25
N LYS A 39 10.04 -11.95 -6.55
CA LYS A 39 11.35 -12.57 -6.77
C LYS A 39 11.24 -14.08 -6.74
N SER A 40 11.77 -14.74 -7.78
CA SER A 40 11.73 -16.20 -7.93
C SER A 40 10.32 -16.80 -7.85
N GLY A 41 9.29 -16.02 -8.19
CA GLY A 41 7.88 -16.40 -8.11
C GLY A 41 7.22 -16.20 -6.74
N HIS A 42 7.96 -15.79 -5.71
CA HIS A 42 7.40 -15.35 -4.43
C HIS A 42 7.02 -13.87 -4.52
N CYS A 43 5.94 -13.48 -3.86
CA CYS A 43 5.59 -12.07 -3.66
C CYS A 43 5.96 -11.68 -2.23
N TYR A 44 6.85 -10.71 -2.08
CA TYR A 44 7.26 -10.15 -0.81
C TYR A 44 6.62 -8.78 -0.63
N LEU A 45 6.04 -8.54 0.54
CA LEU A 45 5.34 -7.31 0.87
C LEU A 45 5.92 -6.71 2.15
N GLU A 46 5.94 -5.39 2.23
CA GLU A 46 6.03 -4.67 3.50
C GLU A 46 4.65 -4.18 3.87
N LEU A 47 4.17 -4.61 5.03
CA LEU A 47 2.86 -4.29 5.56
C LEU A 47 3.01 -3.23 6.64
N ALA A 48 2.08 -2.29 6.69
CA ALA A 48 1.99 -1.31 7.75
C ALA A 48 0.54 -1.08 8.19
N GLU A 49 0.36 -0.65 9.42
CA GLU A 49 -0.88 -0.09 9.93
C GLU A 49 -0.60 1.34 10.37
N LYS A 50 -1.44 2.27 9.94
CA LYS A 50 -1.40 3.68 10.36
C LYS A 50 -2.53 3.95 11.35
N GLU A 51 -2.26 4.83 12.30
CA GLU A 51 -3.29 5.37 13.17
C GLU A 51 -4.34 6.14 12.36
N GLU A 52 -5.63 5.94 12.66
CA GLU A 52 -6.71 6.52 11.86
C GLU A 52 -6.63 8.05 11.86
N GLY A 53 -6.64 8.64 10.67
CA GLY A 53 -6.55 10.10 10.49
C GLY A 53 -5.14 10.69 10.61
N THR A 54 -4.09 9.88 10.76
CA THR A 54 -2.70 10.35 10.77
C THR A 54 -1.79 9.51 9.87
N ASP A 55 -0.60 10.04 9.55
CA ASP A 55 0.43 9.30 8.80
C ASP A 55 1.34 8.45 9.72
N LYS A 56 1.03 8.38 11.02
CA LYS A 56 1.84 7.67 12.00
C LYS A 56 1.64 6.17 11.87
N VAL A 57 2.72 5.45 11.56
CA VAL A 57 2.74 3.98 11.55
C VAL A 57 2.76 3.46 12.99
N ILE A 58 1.80 2.60 13.33
CA ILE A 58 1.68 1.96 14.64
C ILE A 58 2.10 0.49 14.64
N ALA A 59 2.07 -0.18 13.49
CA ALA A 59 2.58 -1.53 13.32
C ALA A 59 3.18 -1.72 11.92
N SER A 60 4.21 -2.56 11.80
CA SER A 60 4.75 -2.97 10.50
C SER A 60 5.42 -4.34 10.57
N CYS A 61 5.34 -5.09 9.47
CA CYS A 61 6.07 -6.35 9.33
C CYS A 61 6.25 -6.72 7.86
N LYS A 62 7.08 -7.74 7.60
CA LYS A 62 7.22 -8.33 6.26
C LYS A 62 6.14 -9.40 6.05
N GLY A 63 5.53 -9.40 4.88
CA GLY A 63 4.61 -10.43 4.40
C GLY A 63 5.21 -11.21 3.22
N THR A 64 4.89 -12.49 3.11
CA THR A 64 5.27 -13.33 1.95
C THR A 64 4.07 -14.11 1.45
N ILE A 65 3.81 -14.03 0.15
CA ILE A 65 2.95 -14.98 -0.57
C ILE A 65 3.90 -15.94 -1.29
N TRP A 66 3.85 -17.22 -0.91
CA TRP A 66 4.74 -18.24 -1.46
C TRP A 66 4.41 -18.53 -2.93
N LYS A 67 5.42 -18.88 -3.72
CA LYS A 67 5.28 -19.21 -5.15
C LYS A 67 4.15 -20.20 -5.46
N SER A 68 3.93 -21.16 -4.56
CA SER A 68 2.86 -22.17 -4.69
C SER A 68 1.45 -21.57 -4.75
N THR A 69 1.24 -20.40 -4.13
CA THR A 69 -0.07 -19.74 -4.05
C THR A 69 -0.12 -18.37 -4.73
N ALA A 70 1.03 -17.72 -4.92
CA ALA A 70 1.13 -16.34 -5.42
C ALA A 70 0.33 -16.11 -6.71
N ALA A 71 0.59 -16.88 -7.77
CA ALA A 71 -0.09 -16.68 -9.05
C ALA A 71 -1.62 -16.79 -8.93
N LYS A 72 -2.11 -17.81 -8.23
CA LYS A 72 -3.55 -18.04 -8.03
C LYS A 72 -4.20 -16.91 -7.25
N LEU A 73 -3.56 -16.48 -6.18
CA LEU A 73 -4.10 -15.53 -5.23
C LEU A 73 -4.08 -14.10 -5.80
N LEU A 74 -3.00 -13.71 -6.49
CA LEU A 74 -2.93 -12.45 -7.21
C LEU A 74 -3.95 -12.39 -8.36
N TYR A 75 -4.09 -13.47 -9.13
CA TYR A 75 -5.07 -13.56 -10.22
C TYR A 75 -6.51 -13.47 -9.70
N LYS A 76 -6.84 -14.20 -8.61
CA LYS A 76 -8.15 -14.12 -7.96
C LYS A 76 -8.46 -12.68 -7.54
N PHE A 77 -7.52 -12.04 -6.84
CA PHE A 77 -7.68 -10.64 -6.41
C PHE A 77 -7.94 -9.71 -7.59
N GLN A 78 -7.15 -9.81 -8.65
CA GLN A 78 -7.29 -8.96 -9.82
C GLN A 78 -8.61 -9.19 -10.56
N ASN A 79 -9.03 -10.45 -10.70
CA ASN A 79 -10.26 -10.78 -11.40
C ASN A 79 -11.52 -10.35 -10.61
N GLU A 80 -11.49 -10.42 -9.28
CA GLU A 80 -12.63 -10.05 -8.43
C GLU A 80 -12.69 -8.54 -8.14
N SER A 81 -11.54 -7.88 -7.95
CA SER A 81 -11.47 -6.45 -7.64
C SER A 81 -11.32 -5.55 -8.87
N GLY A 82 -10.90 -6.10 -10.02
CA GLY A 82 -10.51 -5.33 -11.20
C GLY A 82 -9.18 -4.56 -11.03
N MET A 83 -8.46 -4.77 -9.93
CA MET A 83 -7.23 -4.05 -9.58
C MET A 83 -6.07 -5.01 -9.35
N GLU A 84 -4.87 -4.60 -9.72
CA GLU A 84 -3.67 -5.30 -9.27
C GLU A 84 -3.33 -4.94 -7.83
N LEU A 85 -2.73 -5.87 -7.10
CA LEU A 85 -2.13 -5.55 -5.81
C LEU A 85 -0.98 -4.57 -6.02
N SER A 86 -1.12 -3.38 -5.45
CA SER A 86 -0.17 -2.29 -5.59
C SER A 86 0.15 -1.66 -4.23
N LYS A 87 1.17 -0.81 -4.23
CA LYS A 87 1.49 0.05 -3.09
C LYS A 87 0.28 0.92 -2.71
N ASP A 88 0.21 1.28 -1.43
CA ASP A 88 -0.78 2.16 -0.80
C ASP A 88 -2.22 1.62 -0.75
N LEU A 89 -2.42 0.34 -1.13
CA LEU A 89 -3.69 -0.35 -0.97
C LEU A 89 -3.87 -0.84 0.47
N ASN A 90 -5.06 -0.56 1.01
CA ASN A 90 -5.57 -1.27 2.19
C ASN A 90 -6.14 -2.62 1.78
N ILE A 91 -5.70 -3.65 2.48
CA ILE A 91 -6.07 -5.03 2.22
C ILE A 91 -6.48 -5.72 3.52
N LEU A 92 -7.40 -6.68 3.40
CA LEU A 92 -7.72 -7.64 4.44
C LEU A 92 -7.13 -8.98 4.01
N ILE A 93 -6.18 -9.47 4.79
CA ILE A 93 -5.35 -10.62 4.43
C ILE A 93 -5.41 -11.69 5.50
N LYS A 94 -5.46 -12.94 5.06
CA LYS A 94 -5.40 -14.10 5.95
C LYS A 94 -3.94 -14.48 6.12
N VAL A 95 -3.43 -14.36 7.34
CA VAL A 95 -2.00 -14.47 7.63
C VAL A 95 -1.70 -15.49 8.70
N LYS A 96 -0.56 -16.15 8.55
CA LYS A 96 0.04 -17.03 9.56
C LYS A 96 1.37 -16.44 10.03
N ALA A 97 1.57 -16.36 11.33
CA ALA A 97 2.82 -15.85 11.89
C ALA A 97 4.00 -16.78 11.54
N SER A 98 5.15 -16.18 11.27
CA SER A 98 6.38 -16.91 10.96
C SER A 98 7.57 -16.20 11.60
N PHE A 99 8.39 -16.93 12.33
CA PHE A 99 9.61 -16.42 12.91
C PHE A 99 10.80 -17.25 12.42
N SER A 100 11.86 -16.57 12.02
CA SER A 100 13.14 -17.18 11.67
C SER A 100 14.22 -16.64 12.60
N PRO A 101 15.08 -17.49 13.20
CA PRO A 101 16.24 -17.02 13.96
C PRO A 101 17.16 -16.09 13.15
N GLN A 102 17.24 -16.27 11.83
CA GLN A 102 18.11 -15.47 10.98
C GLN A 102 17.45 -14.20 10.43
N TYR A 103 16.14 -14.25 10.13
CA TYR A 103 15.44 -13.18 9.42
C TYR A 103 14.41 -12.42 10.27
N GLY A 104 14.13 -12.89 11.49
CA GLY A 104 13.17 -12.31 12.41
C GLY A 104 11.71 -12.65 12.10
N PHE A 105 10.80 -11.81 12.57
CA PHE A 105 9.36 -11.98 12.43
C PHE A 105 8.84 -11.57 11.05
N SER A 106 7.89 -12.34 10.53
CA SER A 106 7.17 -12.09 9.30
C SER A 106 5.81 -12.79 9.33
N VAL A 107 5.01 -12.57 8.29
CA VAL A 107 3.76 -13.30 8.10
C VAL A 107 3.72 -13.96 6.72
N ASN A 108 3.14 -15.16 6.68
CA ASN A 108 2.80 -15.84 5.44
C ASN A 108 1.36 -15.49 5.09
N ILE A 109 1.13 -14.97 3.88
CA ILE A 109 -0.20 -14.60 3.40
C ILE A 109 -0.79 -15.77 2.63
N GLU A 110 -1.93 -16.25 3.10
CA GLU A 110 -2.62 -17.44 2.58
C GLU A 110 -3.85 -17.10 1.73
N ASP A 111 -4.52 -15.97 2.01
CA ASP A 111 -5.66 -15.47 1.24
C ASP A 111 -5.77 -13.95 1.34
N ILE A 112 -6.50 -13.35 0.40
CA ILE A 112 -6.81 -11.92 0.35
C ILE A 112 -8.30 -11.77 0.09
N ASP A 113 -8.96 -10.91 0.87
CA ASP A 113 -10.36 -10.55 0.65
C ASP A 113 -10.44 -9.40 -0.36
N SER A 114 -10.79 -9.73 -1.61
CA SER A 114 -10.95 -8.78 -2.71
C SER A 114 -12.10 -7.78 -2.47
N SER A 115 -13.13 -8.19 -1.73
CA SER A 115 -14.32 -7.37 -1.49
C SER A 115 -14.04 -6.24 -0.49
N PHE A 116 -13.14 -6.49 0.46
CA PHE A 116 -12.73 -5.50 1.45
C PHE A 116 -12.10 -4.27 0.78
N THR A 117 -11.15 -4.47 -0.15
CA THR A 117 -10.44 -3.37 -0.81
C THR A 117 -11.39 -2.51 -1.63
N LEU A 118 -12.34 -3.12 -2.36
CA LEU A 118 -13.39 -2.38 -3.07
C LEU A 118 -14.27 -1.55 -2.11
N GLY A 119 -14.68 -2.15 -0.99
CA GLY A 119 -15.48 -1.47 0.03
C GLY A 119 -14.75 -0.29 0.68
N ASP A 120 -13.46 -0.46 1.00
CA ASP A 120 -12.62 0.59 1.57
C ASP A 120 -12.45 1.76 0.60
N LEU A 121 -12.20 1.46 -0.69
CA LEU A 121 -12.07 2.48 -1.73
C LEU A 121 -13.38 3.26 -1.92
N ALA A 122 -14.51 2.57 -1.99
CA ALA A 122 -15.82 3.19 -2.09
C ALA A 122 -16.12 4.09 -0.89
N ARG A 123 -15.78 3.63 0.33
CA ARG A 123 -15.94 4.41 1.56
C ARG A 123 -15.06 5.67 1.54
N ARG A 124 -13.78 5.55 1.18
CA ARG A 124 -12.85 6.68 1.07
C ARG A 124 -13.35 7.70 0.05
N TYR A 125 -13.83 7.24 -1.11
CA TYR A 125 -14.42 8.11 -2.12
C TYR A 125 -15.61 8.91 -1.56
N GLN A 126 -16.55 8.24 -0.88
CA GLN A 126 -17.71 8.90 -0.26
C GLN A 126 -17.28 9.92 0.80
N GLN A 127 -16.26 9.63 1.61
CA GLN A 127 -15.73 10.56 2.61
C GLN A 127 -15.12 11.82 1.94
N ILE A 128 -14.33 11.64 0.88
CA ILE A 128 -13.76 12.76 0.12
C ILE A 128 -14.87 13.62 -0.48
N VAL A 129 -15.85 13.01 -1.13
CA VAL A 129 -16.99 13.74 -1.72
C VAL A 129 -17.77 14.50 -0.64
N LYS A 130 -18.03 13.87 0.51
CA LYS A 130 -18.71 14.51 1.63
C LYS A 130 -17.93 15.74 2.13
N GLN A 131 -16.63 15.60 2.39
CA GLN A 131 -15.78 16.69 2.85
C GLN A 131 -15.77 17.85 1.84
N LEU A 132 -15.54 17.55 0.56
CA LEU A 132 -15.56 18.56 -0.50
C LEU A 132 -16.92 19.26 -0.65
N THR A 133 -18.02 18.56 -0.32
CA THR A 133 -19.37 19.14 -0.34
C THR A 133 -19.58 20.06 0.86
N GLU A 134 -19.20 19.63 2.06
CA GLU A 134 -19.29 20.41 3.30
C GLU A 134 -18.43 21.69 3.22
N ASP A 135 -17.23 21.60 2.62
CA ASP A 135 -16.35 22.75 2.37
C ASP A 135 -16.83 23.63 1.20
N GLY A 136 -17.92 23.24 0.52
CA GLY A 136 -18.46 23.95 -0.64
C GLY A 136 -17.52 23.99 -1.84
N LEU A 137 -16.60 23.02 -1.95
CA LEU A 137 -15.56 22.94 -2.99
C LEU A 137 -16.00 22.11 -4.21
N ILE A 138 -16.90 21.13 -4.02
CA ILE A 138 -17.22 20.09 -5.01
C ILE A 138 -17.63 20.61 -6.40
N ASP A 139 -18.31 21.78 -6.45
CA ASP A 139 -18.78 22.39 -7.70
C ASP A 139 -18.10 23.72 -8.03
N LYS A 140 -17.09 24.17 -7.26
CA LYS A 140 -16.46 25.48 -7.50
C LYS A 140 -15.89 25.60 -8.90
N ASN A 141 -15.11 24.61 -9.34
CA ASN A 141 -14.49 24.63 -10.66
C ASN A 141 -15.52 24.48 -11.78
N LYS A 142 -16.59 23.70 -11.59
CA LYS A 142 -17.65 23.50 -12.60
C LYS A 142 -18.45 24.77 -12.89
N LYS A 143 -18.51 25.71 -11.93
CA LYS A 143 -19.22 26.99 -12.08
C LYS A 143 -18.42 28.04 -12.86
N LEU A 144 -17.13 27.80 -13.09
CA LEU A 144 -16.32 28.69 -13.91
C LEU A 144 -16.70 28.52 -15.38
N PRO A 145 -16.72 29.60 -16.18
CA PRO A 145 -16.89 29.49 -17.62
C PRO A 145 -15.77 28.63 -18.21
N THR A 146 -16.11 27.76 -19.16
CA THR A 146 -15.09 27.02 -19.92
C THR A 146 -14.17 28.04 -20.58
N PRO A 147 -12.84 27.96 -20.34
CA PRO A 147 -11.92 28.89 -20.96
C PRO A 147 -11.92 28.68 -22.47
N PHE A 148 -11.90 29.77 -23.23
CA PHE A 148 -11.75 29.72 -24.69
C PHE A 148 -10.36 29.19 -25.09
N ASP A 149 -9.36 29.36 -24.22
CA ASP A 149 -7.98 28.92 -24.42
C ASP A 149 -7.30 28.59 -23.09
N ILE A 150 -6.33 27.67 -23.09
CA ILE A 150 -5.57 27.24 -21.90
C ILE A 150 -4.10 27.62 -22.10
N ASN A 151 -3.78 28.87 -21.79
CA ASN A 151 -2.42 29.42 -21.91
C ASN A 151 -1.80 29.80 -20.55
N LYS A 152 -2.50 29.54 -19.44
CA LYS A 152 -2.02 29.74 -18.07
C LYS A 152 -2.38 28.51 -17.25
N VAL A 153 -1.38 27.71 -16.96
CA VAL A 153 -1.51 26.45 -16.23
C VAL A 153 -0.75 26.58 -14.93
N LEU A 154 -1.33 26.12 -13.82
CA LEU A 154 -0.59 25.98 -12.57
C LEU A 154 -0.26 24.51 -12.37
N VAL A 155 1.03 24.18 -12.26
CA VAL A 155 1.48 22.80 -12.07
C VAL A 155 1.77 22.54 -10.59
N ILE A 156 1.04 21.59 -10.00
CA ILE A 156 1.27 21.13 -8.62
C ILE A 156 1.82 19.70 -8.69
N ALA A 157 3.12 19.55 -8.43
CA ALA A 157 3.80 18.26 -8.41
C ALA A 157 4.97 18.27 -7.40
N PRO A 158 5.36 17.12 -6.83
CA PRO A 158 6.62 17.01 -6.10
C PRO A 158 7.81 17.37 -6.98
N GLU A 159 8.83 18.05 -6.43
CA GLU A 159 10.01 18.52 -7.19
C GLU A 159 10.73 17.40 -7.96
N GLN A 160 10.71 16.18 -7.43
CA GLN A 160 11.40 15.01 -7.98
C GLN A 160 10.45 14.00 -8.64
N ALA A 161 9.20 14.39 -8.92
CA ALA A 161 8.25 13.51 -9.58
C ALA A 161 8.73 13.16 -10.99
N ALA A 162 8.86 11.87 -11.31
CA ALA A 162 9.22 11.42 -12.65
C ALA A 162 8.29 12.02 -13.73
N GLY A 163 6.98 12.08 -13.43
CA GLY A 163 5.99 12.68 -14.32
C GLY A 163 6.13 14.20 -14.54
N LEU A 164 6.79 14.93 -13.62
CA LEU A 164 7.10 16.35 -13.85
C LEU A 164 8.16 16.52 -14.94
N GLY A 165 9.13 15.60 -15.02
CA GLY A 165 10.12 15.56 -16.09
C GLY A 165 9.46 15.31 -17.45
N ASP A 166 8.57 14.33 -17.53
CA ASP A 166 7.81 14.02 -18.75
C ASP A 166 6.94 15.21 -19.19
N PHE A 167 6.25 15.86 -18.24
CA PHE A 167 5.46 17.06 -18.50
C PHE A 167 6.31 18.22 -19.05
N ARG A 168 7.45 18.51 -18.42
CA ARG A 168 8.33 19.62 -18.80
C ARG A 168 8.89 19.49 -20.21
N LYS A 169 9.08 18.26 -20.70
CA LYS A 169 9.62 18.02 -22.05
C LYS A 169 8.81 18.75 -23.14
N ASP A 170 7.49 18.74 -23.03
CA ASP A 170 6.60 19.42 -23.98
C ASP A 170 6.25 20.85 -23.50
N ALA A 171 6.01 21.02 -22.19
CA ALA A 171 5.64 22.33 -21.62
C ALA A 171 6.73 23.40 -21.80
N ASP A 172 8.02 23.04 -21.69
CA ASP A 172 9.14 23.97 -21.87
C ASP A 172 9.22 24.52 -23.30
N ILE A 173 8.81 23.72 -24.30
CA ILE A 173 8.76 24.15 -25.71
C ILE A 173 7.68 25.20 -25.88
N LEU A 174 6.49 24.95 -25.32
CA LEU A 174 5.35 25.87 -25.36
C LEU A 174 5.64 27.17 -24.60
N TYR A 175 6.31 27.08 -23.46
CA TYR A 175 6.75 28.23 -22.68
C TYR A 175 7.76 29.08 -23.45
N LYS A 176 8.80 28.46 -24.03
CA LYS A 176 9.81 29.18 -24.84
C LYS A 176 9.23 29.83 -26.09
N ALA A 177 8.20 29.24 -26.67
CA ALA A 177 7.48 29.80 -27.81
C ALA A 177 6.51 30.94 -27.41
N GLY A 178 6.34 31.22 -26.12
CA GLY A 178 5.41 32.23 -25.61
C GLY A 178 3.94 31.86 -25.78
N VAL A 179 3.65 30.57 -25.96
CA VAL A 179 2.29 30.06 -26.24
C VAL A 179 1.53 29.74 -24.95
N CYS A 180 2.24 29.31 -23.89
CA CYS A 180 1.61 28.96 -22.61
C CYS A 180 2.56 29.24 -21.43
N GLU A 181 2.01 29.80 -20.35
CA GLU A 181 2.63 29.99 -19.04
C GLU A 181 2.29 28.79 -18.14
N PHE A 182 3.26 28.28 -17.38
CA PHE A 182 3.17 27.09 -16.52
C PHE A 182 3.69 27.35 -15.11
#